data_AF-A0AA38G7T8-F1
#
_entry.id   AF-A0AA38G7T8-F1
#
_cell.length_a   1.000
_cell.length_b   1.000
_cell.length_c   1.000
_cell.angle_alpha   90.00
_cell.angle_beta   90.00
_cell.angle_gamma   90.00
#
_symmetry.space_group_name_H-M   'P 1'
#
loop_
_entity.id
_entity.type
_entity.pdbx_description
1 polymer ?
#
loop_
_entity_poly.entity_id
_entity_poly.type
_entity_poly.pdbx_seq_one_letter_code
_entity_poly.pdbx_strand_id
1 'polypeptide(L)'
;VTAADDPGKRSDNNKSVEAKRRVVSKVEIDLRQARSAILKAGRFADGNASRQRSGRIPRGDIYRNFYTFQRSYAEMEKRFKIFVYREGEEPLVHHGPSKDIYSTEGRFIDELELGNPFLTSNPEEAHVFFLPFSIVMMVSYIYTPNTYDLTPAKQFVRDYIDMVANKYPFWNRSRGADHFMLSCHDWAPETSTVNPYLYNNSIRVLCNANTSEGFNPAKDATLPEVKLKGSKTTMVSGQS
;
A
#
# COMPACT_ATOMS: atom_id res chain seq x y z
N VAL A 1 4.21 1.07 -70.94
CA VAL A 1 3.14 1.56 -70.05
C VAL A 1 3.68 1.51 -68.63
N THR A 2 4.31 2.60 -68.20
CA THR A 2 4.91 2.76 -66.87
C THR A 2 3.89 3.46 -65.97
N ALA A 3 3.35 2.74 -64.97
CA ALA A 3 2.48 3.32 -63.97
C ALA A 3 3.32 4.11 -62.96
N ALA A 4 2.95 5.37 -62.75
CA ALA A 4 3.56 6.28 -61.79
C ALA A 4 3.06 5.96 -60.37
N ASP A 5 4.00 5.86 -59.42
CA ASP A 5 3.72 5.82 -57.99
C ASP A 5 3.31 7.22 -57.49
N ASP A 6 2.12 7.31 -56.89
CA ASP A 6 1.59 8.51 -56.22
C ASP A 6 2.14 8.62 -54.78
N PRO A 7 2.92 9.67 -54.43
CA PRO A 7 3.60 9.77 -53.13
C PRO A 7 2.71 10.32 -51.99
N GLY A 8 1.39 10.47 -52.19
CA GLY A 8 0.53 11.22 -51.27
C GLY A 8 0.00 10.52 -50.01
N LYS A 9 0.22 9.21 -49.78
CA LYS A 9 -0.59 8.43 -48.80
C LYS A 9 0.11 7.88 -47.55
N ARG A 10 1.33 8.34 -47.22
CA ARG A 10 2.08 7.86 -46.03
C ARG A 10 2.16 8.83 -44.84
N SER A 11 1.54 10.00 -44.92
CA SER A 11 1.64 11.06 -43.88
C SER A 11 0.63 10.93 -42.73
N ASP A 12 -0.58 10.41 -42.99
CA ASP A 12 -1.70 10.65 -42.06
C ASP A 12 -1.89 9.57 -41.00
N ASN A 13 -1.30 8.38 -41.21
CA ASN A 13 -1.32 7.30 -40.22
C ASN A 13 -0.32 7.48 -39.07
N ASN A 14 0.73 8.31 -39.23
CA ASN A 14 1.66 8.58 -38.12
C ASN A 14 1.13 9.64 -37.15
N LYS A 15 0.33 10.59 -37.64
CA LYS A 15 -0.33 11.61 -36.80
C LYS A 15 -1.48 11.04 -35.98
N SER A 16 -2.17 10.00 -36.45
CA SER A 16 -3.23 9.34 -35.68
C SER A 16 -2.69 8.42 -34.57
N VAL A 17 -1.45 7.92 -34.70
CA VAL A 17 -0.76 7.14 -33.68
C VAL A 17 -0.16 8.04 -32.58
N GLU A 18 0.35 9.23 -32.93
CA GLU A 18 0.79 10.24 -31.96
C GLU A 18 -0.38 10.92 -31.21
N ALA A 19 -1.59 10.90 -31.80
CA ALA A 19 -2.80 11.46 -31.21
C ALA A 19 -3.56 10.52 -30.25
N LYS A 20 -2.95 9.41 -29.81
CA LYS A 20 -3.34 8.76 -28.54
C LYS A 20 -2.86 9.63 -27.38
N ARG A 21 -3.60 10.73 -27.19
CA ARG A 21 -3.57 11.61 -26.02
C ARG A 21 -3.38 10.73 -24.78
N ARG A 22 -2.21 10.80 -24.12
CA ARG A 22 -1.99 10.19 -22.80
C ARG A 22 -3.07 10.76 -21.88
N VAL A 23 -4.17 10.03 -21.71
CA VAL A 23 -5.18 10.37 -20.72
C VAL A 23 -4.46 10.24 -19.39
N VAL A 24 -4.12 11.38 -18.80
CA VAL A 24 -3.50 11.42 -17.48
C VAL A 24 -4.50 10.77 -16.53
N SER A 25 -4.07 9.73 -15.81
CA SER A 25 -4.96 9.01 -14.90
C SER A 25 -5.49 9.95 -13.81
N LYS A 26 -6.71 9.67 -13.33
CA LYS A 26 -7.32 10.40 -12.21
C LYS A 26 -6.36 10.46 -11.01
N VAL A 27 -5.74 9.32 -10.69
CA VAL A 27 -4.73 9.18 -9.63
C VAL A 27 -3.57 10.15 -9.82
N GLU A 28 -3.02 10.29 -11.02
CA GLU A 28 -1.89 11.21 -11.26
C GLU A 28 -2.32 12.69 -11.12
N ILE A 29 -3.57 13.03 -11.46
CA ILE A 29 -4.12 14.37 -11.20
C ILE A 29 -4.24 14.62 -9.70
N ASP A 30 -4.78 13.67 -8.94
CA ASP A 30 -4.94 13.77 -7.49
C ASP A 30 -3.59 13.92 -6.78
N LEU A 31 -2.60 13.11 -7.14
CA LEU A 31 -1.24 13.18 -6.60
C LEU A 31 -0.57 14.53 -6.89
N ARG A 32 -0.74 15.09 -8.09
CA ARG A 32 -0.21 16.42 -8.43
C ARG A 32 -0.84 17.52 -7.59
N GLN A 33 -2.16 17.45 -7.37
CA GLN A 33 -2.87 18.42 -6.54
C GLN A 33 -2.41 18.35 -5.09
N ALA A 34 -2.29 17.13 -4.53
CA ALA A 34 -1.80 16.91 -3.17
C ALA A 34 -0.37 17.44 -3.01
N ARG A 35 0.57 17.08 -3.91
CA ARG A 35 1.96 17.58 -3.88
C ARG A 35 2.03 19.10 -3.94
N SER A 36 1.23 19.73 -4.81
CA SER A 36 1.16 21.20 -4.90
C SER A 36 0.67 21.84 -3.61
N ALA A 37 -0.36 21.27 -2.97
CA ALA A 37 -0.89 21.77 -1.70
C ALA A 37 0.14 21.65 -0.56
N ILE A 38 0.81 20.51 -0.48
CA ILE A 38 1.86 20.24 0.52
C ILE A 38 3.04 21.21 0.38
N LEU A 39 3.53 21.42 -0.86
CA LEU A 39 4.61 22.36 -1.15
C LEU A 39 4.26 23.79 -0.77
N LYS A 40 3.02 24.22 -1.06
CA LYS A 40 2.53 25.54 -0.63
C LYS A 40 2.53 25.66 0.89
N ALA A 41 2.02 24.67 1.61
CA ALA A 41 1.99 24.67 3.08
C ALA A 41 3.39 24.77 3.70
N GLY A 42 4.39 24.09 3.13
CA GLY A 42 5.78 24.22 3.57
C GLY A 42 6.32 25.65 3.45
N ARG A 43 6.11 26.30 2.29
CA ARG A 43 6.54 27.69 2.06
C ARG A 43 5.87 28.70 3.00
N PHE A 44 4.61 28.48 3.37
CA PHE A 44 3.90 29.34 4.33
C PHE A 44 4.49 29.25 5.75
N ALA A 45 5.05 28.10 6.14
CA ALA A 45 5.73 27.92 7.42
C ALA A 45 7.00 28.79 7.51
N ASP A 46 7.82 28.78 6.45
CA ASP A 46 9.11 29.50 6.41
C ASP A 46 8.90 31.01 6.45
N GLY A 47 7.81 31.52 5.85
CA GLY A 47 7.49 32.95 5.83
C GLY A 47 6.78 33.51 7.06
N ASN A 48 6.21 32.66 7.93
CA ASN A 48 5.27 33.09 8.98
C ASN A 48 5.56 32.50 10.38
N ALA A 49 6.76 31.93 10.57
CA ALA A 49 7.23 31.36 11.84
C ALA A 49 7.11 32.31 13.06
N SER A 50 6.89 33.61 12.84
CA SER A 50 6.70 34.62 13.88
C SER A 50 5.24 34.95 14.25
N ARG A 51 4.21 34.51 13.51
CA ARG A 51 2.86 35.14 13.60
C ARG A 51 1.67 34.28 14.02
N GLN A 52 1.79 32.97 14.20
CA GLN A 52 0.68 32.15 14.73
C GLN A 52 1.10 31.24 15.89
N ARG A 53 1.14 31.85 17.09
CA ARG A 53 1.28 31.18 18.39
C ARG A 53 -0.08 30.84 19.04
N SER A 54 -1.08 30.46 18.24
CA SER A 54 -2.44 30.19 18.74
C SER A 54 -2.78 28.71 18.64
N GLY A 55 -2.64 28.02 19.77
CA GLY A 55 -3.26 26.75 20.21
C GLY A 55 -3.42 25.60 19.21
N ARG A 56 -2.72 24.48 19.47
CA ARG A 56 -2.80 23.12 18.88
C ARG A 56 -1.65 22.67 17.98
N ILE A 57 -0.58 23.46 17.82
CA ILE A 57 0.66 22.95 17.21
C ILE A 57 1.45 22.21 18.30
N PRO A 58 1.69 20.88 18.18
CA PRO A 58 2.56 20.16 19.09
C PRO A 58 3.94 20.85 19.14
N ARG A 59 4.41 21.19 20.33
CA ARG A 59 5.76 21.73 20.53
C ARG A 59 6.77 20.58 20.49
N GLY A 60 7.82 20.70 19.70
CA GLY A 60 8.96 19.76 19.66
C GLY A 60 9.36 19.35 18.24
N ASP A 61 10.58 18.82 18.11
CA ASP A 61 11.21 18.45 16.83
C ASP A 61 10.68 17.12 16.23
N ILE A 62 9.47 16.70 16.62
CA ILE A 62 8.85 15.44 16.17
C ILE A 62 8.59 15.50 14.65
N TYR A 63 8.29 16.68 14.12
CA TYR A 63 8.02 16.89 12.70
C TYR A 63 9.12 17.73 12.06
N ARG A 64 9.67 17.25 10.93
CA ARG A 64 10.57 18.07 10.08
C ARG A 64 9.91 19.39 9.65
N ASN A 65 8.61 19.34 9.32
CA ASN A 65 7.78 20.51 9.09
C ASN A 65 6.31 20.16 9.42
N PHE A 66 5.78 20.76 10.49
CA PHE A 66 4.42 20.50 10.97
C PHE A 66 3.34 20.88 9.94
N TYR A 67 3.48 22.01 9.25
CA TYR A 67 2.48 22.47 8.28
C TYR A 67 2.43 21.57 7.05
N THR A 68 3.59 21.11 6.59
CA THR A 68 3.70 20.09 5.53
C THR A 68 3.02 18.78 5.97
N PHE A 69 3.31 18.29 7.18
CA PHE A 69 2.69 17.08 7.72
C PHE A 69 1.17 17.21 7.81
N GLN A 70 0.67 18.26 8.46
CA GLN A 70 -0.77 18.50 8.63
C GLN A 70 -1.48 18.60 7.28
N ARG A 71 -0.87 19.30 6.30
CA ARG A 71 -1.44 19.39 4.96
C ARG A 71 -1.43 18.04 4.24
N SER A 72 -0.35 17.27 4.36
CA SER A 72 -0.23 15.94 3.76
C SER A 72 -1.31 15.00 4.29
N TYR A 73 -1.54 15.01 5.61
CA TYR A 73 -2.57 14.21 6.25
C TYR A 73 -3.97 14.59 5.76
N ALA A 74 -4.28 15.89 5.68
CA ALA A 74 -5.58 16.36 5.17
C ALA A 74 -5.82 16.00 3.69
N GLU A 75 -4.79 16.03 2.83
CA GLU A 75 -4.94 15.59 1.43
C GLU A 75 -5.10 14.06 1.33
N MET A 76 -4.46 13.30 2.22
CA MET A 76 -4.65 11.85 2.34
C MET A 76 -6.11 11.54 2.71
N GLU A 77 -6.64 12.12 3.79
CA GLU A 77 -8.04 11.92 4.21
C GLU A 77 -9.06 12.24 3.11
N LYS A 78 -8.75 13.25 2.28
CA LYS A 78 -9.64 13.70 1.22
C LYS A 78 -9.66 12.79 -0.02
N ARG A 79 -8.53 12.21 -0.39
CA ARG A 79 -8.33 11.65 -1.75
C ARG A 79 -7.85 10.21 -1.76
N PHE A 80 -7.15 9.78 -0.72
CA PHE A 80 -6.46 8.50 -0.73
C PHE A 80 -7.45 7.36 -0.88
N LYS A 81 -7.10 6.38 -1.72
CA LYS A 81 -7.93 5.22 -2.00
C LYS A 81 -7.10 3.96 -2.05
N ILE A 82 -7.62 2.91 -1.43
CA ILE A 82 -7.04 1.59 -1.32
C ILE A 82 -7.94 0.61 -2.06
N PHE A 83 -7.37 -0.14 -2.99
CA PHE A 83 -8.03 -1.32 -3.54
C PHE A 83 -7.50 -2.56 -2.82
N VAL A 84 -8.39 -3.46 -2.41
CA VAL A 84 -8.01 -4.71 -1.76
C VAL A 84 -8.25 -5.85 -2.74
N TYR A 85 -7.23 -6.67 -2.98
CA TYR A 85 -7.39 -7.92 -3.74
C TYR A 85 -8.32 -8.85 -2.99
N ARG A 86 -9.24 -9.54 -3.68
CA ARG A 86 -10.25 -10.40 -3.05
C ARG A 86 -9.85 -11.87 -3.01
N GLU A 87 -8.70 -12.17 -3.60
CA GLU A 87 -8.19 -13.50 -3.79
C GLU A 87 -7.58 -14.02 -2.51
N GLY A 88 -7.63 -15.33 -2.32
CA GLY A 88 -7.10 -16.01 -1.16
C GLY A 88 -8.20 -16.71 -0.37
N GLU A 89 -7.76 -17.53 0.58
CA GLU A 89 -8.65 -18.24 1.48
C GLU A 89 -8.30 -17.87 2.92
N GLU A 90 -9.34 -17.64 3.71
CA GLU A 90 -9.19 -17.56 5.16
C GLU A 90 -8.68 -18.91 5.70
N PRO A 91 -7.83 -18.90 6.75
CA PRO A 91 -7.46 -17.74 7.54
C PRO A 91 -6.12 -17.10 7.11
N LEU A 92 -5.53 -17.50 5.98
CA LEU A 92 -4.23 -17.01 5.52
C LEU A 92 -4.30 -15.64 4.84
N VAL A 93 -5.49 -15.28 4.34
CA VAL A 93 -5.78 -14.03 3.65
C VAL A 93 -7.08 -13.45 4.21
N HIS A 94 -7.21 -12.12 4.20
CA HIS A 94 -8.38 -11.37 4.69
C HIS A 94 -8.69 -11.56 6.18
N HIS A 95 -7.76 -12.17 6.91
CA HIS A 95 -7.88 -12.39 8.33
C HIS A 95 -6.54 -12.11 8.99
N GLY A 96 -6.57 -11.44 10.14
CA GLY A 96 -5.38 -11.21 10.95
C GLY A 96 -5.56 -11.64 12.41
N PRO A 97 -4.47 -11.70 13.18
CA PRO A 97 -4.50 -12.06 14.58
C PRO A 97 -5.30 -11.04 15.40
N SER A 98 -6.15 -11.51 16.30
CA SER A 98 -7.00 -10.65 17.15
C SER A 98 -6.43 -10.40 18.55
N LYS A 99 -5.25 -10.96 18.87
CA LYS A 99 -4.65 -10.95 20.22
C LYS A 99 -3.15 -10.69 20.19
N ASP A 100 -2.65 -10.28 21.36
CA ASP A 100 -1.23 -10.04 21.66
C ASP A 100 -0.58 -8.92 20.81
N ILE A 101 0.75 -8.91 20.72
CA ILE A 101 1.54 -7.89 20.01
C ILE A 101 1.20 -7.78 18.51
N TYR A 102 0.65 -8.84 17.92
CA TYR A 102 0.26 -8.85 16.51
C TYR A 102 -1.14 -8.30 16.26
N SER A 103 -1.91 -8.01 17.30
CA SER A 103 -3.32 -7.60 17.17
C SER A 103 -3.54 -6.34 16.35
N THR A 104 -2.53 -5.47 16.20
CA THR A 104 -2.61 -4.31 15.30
C THR A 104 -2.79 -4.74 13.83
N GLU A 105 -2.20 -5.87 13.41
CA GLU A 105 -2.35 -6.42 12.06
C GLU A 105 -3.80 -6.81 11.77
N GLY A 106 -4.42 -7.61 12.65
CA GLY A 106 -5.83 -7.99 12.51
C GLY A 106 -6.74 -6.78 12.55
N ARG A 107 -6.52 -5.85 13.48
CA ARG A 107 -7.31 -4.60 13.54
C ARG A 107 -7.22 -3.78 12.27
N PHE A 108 -6.05 -3.68 11.65
CA PHE A 108 -5.92 -2.95 10.39
C PHE A 108 -6.75 -3.61 9.28
N ILE A 109 -6.68 -4.93 9.14
CA ILE A 109 -7.42 -5.69 8.14
C ILE A 109 -8.94 -5.52 8.38
N ASP A 110 -9.40 -5.75 9.61
CA ASP A 110 -10.81 -5.61 9.99
C ASP A 110 -11.33 -4.19 9.72
N GLU A 111 -10.63 -3.16 10.22
CA GLU A 111 -11.04 -1.75 10.06
C GLU A 111 -10.95 -1.27 8.61
N LEU A 112 -10.07 -1.86 7.80
CA LEU A 112 -9.99 -1.56 6.38
C LEU A 112 -11.19 -2.17 5.64
N GLU A 113 -11.56 -3.42 5.93
CA GLU A 113 -12.59 -4.15 5.20
C GLU A 113 -14.03 -3.89 5.69
N LEU A 114 -14.22 -3.46 6.94
CA LEU A 114 -15.52 -3.15 7.56
C LEU A 114 -16.06 -1.73 7.23
N GLY A 115 -16.00 -1.34 5.95
CA GLY A 115 -16.64 -0.10 5.48
C GLY A 115 -15.79 1.16 5.60
N ASN A 116 -14.47 1.01 5.49
CA ASN A 116 -13.53 2.12 5.57
C ASN A 116 -13.70 3.16 4.44
N PRO A 117 -13.66 4.48 4.73
CA PRO A 117 -13.78 5.52 3.71
C PRO A 117 -12.64 5.54 2.68
N PHE A 118 -11.50 4.91 2.98
CA PHE A 118 -10.39 4.78 2.05
C PHE A 118 -10.58 3.65 1.04
N LEU A 119 -11.51 2.72 1.22
CA LEU A 119 -11.73 1.66 0.25
C LEU A 119 -12.29 2.19 -1.08
N THR A 120 -11.89 1.54 -2.17
CA THR A 120 -12.51 1.67 -3.49
C THR A 120 -12.71 0.32 -4.13
N SER A 121 -13.85 0.13 -4.80
CA SER A 121 -14.09 -1.01 -5.69
C SER A 121 -13.58 -0.76 -7.12
N ASN A 122 -13.26 0.51 -7.44
CA ASN A 122 -12.71 0.89 -8.73
C ASN A 122 -11.17 0.98 -8.65
N PRO A 123 -10.42 0.04 -9.25
CA PRO A 123 -8.96 0.04 -9.22
C PRO A 123 -8.32 1.21 -9.97
N GLU A 124 -9.04 1.87 -10.89
CA GLU A 124 -8.54 3.06 -11.59
C GLU A 124 -8.54 4.32 -10.69
N GLU A 125 -9.18 4.25 -9.52
CA GLU A 125 -9.15 5.31 -8.51
C GLU A 125 -8.19 5.01 -7.36
N ALA A 126 -7.64 3.79 -7.31
CA ALA A 126 -6.80 3.34 -6.23
C ALA A 126 -5.40 3.97 -6.33
N HIS A 127 -4.95 4.53 -5.21
CA HIS A 127 -3.60 5.05 -5.05
C HIS A 127 -2.63 3.94 -4.68
N VAL A 128 -3.12 2.95 -3.92
CA VAL A 128 -2.36 1.76 -3.52
C VAL A 128 -3.25 0.51 -3.54
N PHE A 129 -2.60 -0.64 -3.64
CA PHE A 129 -3.23 -1.96 -3.69
C PHE A 129 -2.79 -2.78 -2.48
N PHE A 130 -3.73 -3.20 -1.65
CA PHE A 130 -3.45 -4.01 -0.48
C PHE A 130 -3.37 -5.49 -0.85
N LEU A 131 -2.34 -6.17 -0.34
CA LEU A 131 -2.14 -7.62 -0.39
C LEU A 131 -2.55 -8.22 0.97
N PRO A 132 -3.80 -8.69 1.12
CA PRO A 132 -4.39 -9.05 2.42
C PRO A 132 -3.91 -10.38 3.01
N PHE A 133 -2.72 -10.88 2.66
CA PHE A 133 -2.18 -12.09 3.30
C PHE A 133 -1.52 -11.77 4.63
N SER A 134 -1.61 -12.68 5.60
CA SER A 134 -1.03 -12.53 6.94
C SER A 134 0.11 -13.51 7.18
N ILE A 135 1.31 -12.99 7.42
CA ILE A 135 2.45 -13.84 7.83
C ILE A 135 2.18 -14.47 9.20
N VAL A 136 1.52 -13.76 10.13
CA VAL A 136 1.19 -14.30 11.45
C VAL A 136 0.24 -15.51 11.34
N MET A 137 -0.74 -15.45 10.44
CA MET A 137 -1.63 -16.58 10.19
C MET A 137 -0.87 -17.71 9.49
N MET A 138 0.08 -17.43 8.59
CA MET A 138 0.94 -18.48 8.04
C MET A 138 1.76 -19.20 9.11
N VAL A 139 2.34 -18.46 10.07
CA VAL A 139 3.06 -19.06 11.21
C VAL A 139 2.13 -19.93 12.06
N SER A 140 0.87 -19.55 12.17
CA SER A 140 -0.11 -20.29 13.00
C SER A 140 -0.65 -21.56 12.32
N TYR A 141 -0.77 -21.57 10.98
CA TYR A 141 -1.50 -22.62 10.26
C TYR A 141 -0.65 -23.50 9.35
N ILE A 142 0.47 -23.01 8.82
CA ILE A 142 1.27 -23.76 7.83
C ILE A 142 2.76 -23.91 8.20
N TYR A 143 3.23 -23.21 9.24
CA TYR A 143 4.59 -23.41 9.77
C TYR A 143 4.64 -24.60 10.73
N THR A 144 5.70 -25.40 10.65
CA THR A 144 5.98 -26.48 11.61
C THR A 144 6.90 -25.96 12.72
N PRO A 145 6.44 -25.91 13.99
CA PRO A 145 7.24 -25.40 15.11
C PRO A 145 8.63 -26.05 15.23
N ASN A 146 9.63 -25.25 15.64
CA ASN A 146 11.03 -25.64 15.86
C ASN A 146 11.82 -26.11 14.62
N THR A 147 11.26 -25.95 13.42
CA THR A 147 11.99 -26.28 12.17
C THR A 147 12.78 -25.10 11.63
N TYR A 148 12.34 -23.87 11.92
CA TYR A 148 12.78 -22.65 11.24
C TYR A 148 12.69 -22.75 9.71
N ASP A 149 11.88 -23.67 9.20
CA ASP A 149 11.63 -23.81 7.77
C ASP A 149 10.53 -22.84 7.34
N LEU A 150 10.94 -21.72 6.75
CA LEU A 150 10.03 -20.71 6.21
C LEU A 150 9.49 -21.10 4.82
N THR A 151 9.88 -22.24 4.25
CA THR A 151 9.49 -22.66 2.89
C THR A 151 7.97 -22.62 2.67
N PRO A 152 7.10 -23.10 3.58
CA PRO A 152 5.65 -23.03 3.38
C PRO A 152 5.13 -21.60 3.25
N ALA A 153 5.56 -20.70 4.13
CA ALA A 153 5.17 -19.29 4.10
C ALA A 153 5.71 -18.58 2.85
N LYS A 154 6.97 -18.85 2.50
CA LYS A 154 7.63 -18.35 1.29
C LYS A 154 6.91 -18.78 0.02
N GLN A 155 6.51 -20.04 -0.05
CA GLN A 155 5.79 -20.60 -1.19
C GLN A 155 4.40 -19.97 -1.30
N PHE A 156 3.67 -19.85 -0.19
CA PHE A 156 2.38 -19.17 -0.18
C PHE A 156 2.46 -17.73 -0.70
N VAL A 157 3.42 -16.94 -0.20
CA VAL A 157 3.61 -15.55 -0.65
C VAL A 157 3.91 -15.49 -2.15
N ARG A 158 4.79 -16.38 -2.65
CA ARG A 158 5.09 -16.46 -4.10
C ARG A 158 3.81 -16.74 -4.90
N ASP A 159 3.08 -17.79 -4.53
CA ASP A 159 1.89 -18.23 -5.26
C ASP A 159 0.79 -17.17 -5.24
N TYR A 160 0.62 -16.47 -4.11
CA TYR A 160 -0.32 -15.36 -3.98
C TYR A 160 0.02 -14.22 -4.96
N ILE A 161 1.28 -13.80 -4.99
CA ILE A 161 1.73 -12.73 -5.88
C ILE A 161 1.60 -13.14 -7.34
N ASP A 162 2.00 -14.35 -7.70
CA ASP A 162 1.88 -14.85 -9.07
C ASP A 162 0.42 -14.91 -9.52
N MET A 163 -0.48 -15.34 -8.63
CA MET A 163 -1.90 -15.37 -8.90
C MET A 163 -2.49 -13.96 -9.11
N VAL A 164 -2.16 -13.00 -8.24
CA VAL A 164 -2.57 -11.60 -8.40
C VAL A 164 -2.00 -11.00 -9.69
N ALA A 165 -0.73 -11.25 -9.99
CA ALA A 165 -0.04 -10.74 -11.17
C ALA A 165 -0.60 -11.28 -12.49
N ASN A 166 -1.07 -12.53 -12.48
CA ASN A 166 -1.68 -13.17 -13.64
C ASN A 166 -3.15 -12.76 -13.82
N LYS A 167 -3.88 -12.55 -12.72
CA LYS A 167 -5.32 -12.24 -12.76
C LYS A 167 -5.58 -10.75 -13.04
N TYR A 168 -4.75 -9.85 -12.55
CA TYR A 168 -4.96 -8.41 -12.63
C TYR A 168 -3.84 -7.67 -13.37
N PRO A 169 -4.18 -6.64 -14.17
CA PRO A 169 -3.15 -5.86 -14.85
C PRO A 169 -2.36 -4.94 -13.90
N PHE A 170 -2.87 -4.67 -12.70
CA PHE A 170 -2.37 -3.61 -11.80
C PHE A 170 -1.00 -3.93 -11.19
N TRP A 171 -0.74 -5.19 -10.84
CA TRP A 171 0.59 -5.60 -10.36
C TRP A 171 1.68 -5.30 -11.37
N ASN A 172 1.46 -5.68 -12.63
CA ASN A 172 2.45 -5.54 -13.70
C ASN A 172 2.65 -4.08 -14.13
N ARG A 173 1.66 -3.21 -13.93
CA ARG A 173 1.74 -1.76 -14.24
C ARG A 173 2.87 -1.07 -13.49
N SER A 174 3.04 -1.38 -12.21
CA SER A 174 4.02 -0.76 -11.32
C SER A 174 5.14 -1.71 -10.91
N ARG A 175 5.04 -2.99 -11.29
CA ARG A 175 5.86 -4.08 -10.75
C ARG A 175 5.84 -4.04 -9.22
N GLY A 176 4.64 -3.99 -8.65
CA GLY A 176 4.41 -3.98 -7.20
C GLY A 176 4.71 -2.67 -6.48
N ALA A 177 5.14 -1.58 -7.15
CA ALA A 177 5.56 -0.36 -6.47
C ALA A 177 4.42 0.44 -5.81
N ASP A 178 3.18 0.25 -6.28
CA ASP A 178 1.96 0.80 -5.66
C ASP A 178 1.21 -0.27 -4.83
N HIS A 179 1.86 -1.40 -4.55
CA HIS A 179 1.32 -2.48 -3.73
C HIS A 179 1.90 -2.43 -2.33
N PHE A 180 1.09 -2.80 -1.35
CA PHE A 180 1.55 -2.93 0.01
C PHE A 180 1.05 -4.18 0.70
N MET A 181 1.92 -4.75 1.54
CA MET A 181 1.58 -5.78 2.51
C MET A 181 1.69 -5.20 3.92
N LEU A 182 0.98 -5.79 4.87
CA LEU A 182 1.13 -5.50 6.28
C LEU A 182 1.56 -6.75 7.02
N SER A 183 2.56 -6.63 7.90
CA SER A 183 2.80 -7.68 8.87
C SER A 183 3.43 -7.17 10.16
N CYS A 184 3.00 -7.75 11.28
CA CYS A 184 3.65 -7.59 12.58
C CYS A 184 4.60 -8.74 12.94
N HIS A 185 4.76 -9.76 12.09
CA HIS A 185 5.76 -10.81 12.34
C HIS A 185 7.12 -10.39 11.79
N ASP A 186 8.18 -10.70 12.54
CA ASP A 186 9.59 -10.47 12.16
C ASP A 186 10.04 -11.27 10.91
N TRP A 187 9.24 -12.22 10.43
CA TRP A 187 9.54 -13.00 9.23
C TRP A 187 9.10 -12.30 7.94
N ALA A 188 8.35 -11.21 8.03
CA ALA A 188 7.86 -10.50 6.85
C ALA A 188 8.95 -9.99 5.90
N PRO A 189 10.09 -9.44 6.37
CA PRO A 189 11.20 -9.12 5.48
C PRO A 189 11.73 -10.36 4.74
N GLU A 190 11.93 -11.48 5.44
CA GLU A 190 12.48 -12.71 4.89
C GLU A 190 11.52 -13.41 3.91
N THR A 191 10.22 -13.48 4.23
CA THR A 191 9.23 -14.06 3.32
C THR A 191 9.03 -13.19 2.08
N SER A 192 9.16 -11.87 2.18
CA SER A 192 9.05 -10.98 1.03
C SER A 192 10.18 -11.17 0.00
N THR A 193 11.33 -11.73 0.37
CA THR A 193 12.47 -11.98 -0.54
C THR A 193 12.16 -12.93 -1.70
N VAL A 194 11.10 -13.76 -1.58
CA VAL A 194 10.72 -14.77 -2.58
C VAL A 194 10.31 -14.17 -3.91
N ASN A 195 9.91 -12.90 -3.91
CA ASN A 195 9.59 -12.13 -5.09
C ASN A 195 10.39 -10.81 -5.06
N PRO A 196 11.29 -10.57 -6.03
CA PRO A 196 12.15 -9.39 -6.00
C PRO A 196 11.38 -8.08 -6.12
N TYR A 197 10.19 -8.08 -6.72
CA TYR A 197 9.34 -6.89 -6.80
C TYR A 197 8.63 -6.62 -5.48
N LEU A 198 8.15 -7.66 -4.80
CA LEU A 198 7.59 -7.52 -3.45
C LEU A 198 8.65 -6.99 -2.47
N TYR A 199 9.87 -7.52 -2.50
CA TYR A 199 10.94 -7.09 -1.60
C TYR A 199 11.43 -5.67 -1.91
N ASN A 200 11.76 -5.37 -3.18
CA ASN A 200 12.45 -4.13 -3.54
C ASN A 200 11.51 -2.97 -3.85
N ASN A 201 10.34 -3.23 -4.44
CA ASN A 201 9.46 -2.18 -4.94
C ASN A 201 8.27 -1.94 -4.01
N SER A 202 7.61 -3.00 -3.55
CA SER A 202 6.40 -2.87 -2.75
C SER A 202 6.67 -2.23 -1.39
N ILE A 203 5.65 -1.53 -0.91
CA ILE A 203 5.62 -0.92 0.41
C ILE A 203 5.34 -2.03 1.41
N ARG A 204 6.25 -2.25 2.36
CA ARG A 204 5.97 -3.16 3.47
C ARG A 204 5.61 -2.33 4.68
N VAL A 205 4.39 -2.49 5.17
CA VAL A 205 3.99 -1.94 6.45
C VAL A 205 4.40 -2.94 7.51
N LEU A 206 5.36 -2.58 8.35
CA LEU A 206 6.00 -3.50 9.30
C LEU A 206 5.86 -2.97 10.72
N CYS A 207 5.47 -3.84 11.65
CA CYS A 207 5.34 -3.43 13.05
C CYS A 207 6.71 -3.35 13.76
N ASN A 208 7.68 -4.13 13.27
CA ASN A 208 9.09 -4.00 13.61
C ASN A 208 9.83 -3.20 12.51
N ALA A 209 10.21 -1.96 12.81
CA ALA A 209 10.94 -1.07 11.90
C ALA A 209 12.47 -1.19 12.03
N ASN A 210 13.00 -2.41 12.04
CA ASN A 210 14.43 -2.68 12.20
C ASN A 210 15.17 -2.70 10.85
N THR A 211 16.02 -1.69 10.61
CA THR A 211 16.83 -1.58 9.39
C THR A 211 17.86 -2.71 9.23
N SER A 212 18.29 -3.32 10.33
CA SER A 212 19.21 -4.47 10.30
C SER A 212 18.53 -5.77 9.85
N GLU A 213 17.20 -5.83 9.92
CA GLU A 213 16.37 -6.96 9.49
C GLU A 213 15.71 -6.69 8.13
N GLY A 214 16.18 -5.66 7.41
CA GLY A 214 15.77 -5.37 6.05
C GLY A 214 14.67 -4.31 5.92
N PHE A 215 14.24 -3.64 6.99
CA PHE A 215 13.37 -2.46 6.89
C PHE A 215 14.05 -1.34 6.10
N ASN A 216 13.37 -0.78 5.10
CA ASN A 216 13.89 0.29 4.27
C ASN A 216 13.06 1.58 4.46
N PRO A 217 13.56 2.60 5.20
CA PRO A 217 12.81 3.83 5.49
C PRO A 217 12.50 4.70 4.26
N ALA A 218 13.10 4.41 3.10
CA ALA A 218 12.80 5.12 1.87
C ALA A 218 11.52 4.61 1.18
N LYS A 219 11.01 3.42 1.55
CA LYS A 219 9.82 2.81 0.92
C LYS A 219 8.84 2.18 1.91
N ASP A 220 9.33 1.58 2.99
CA ASP A 220 8.53 0.87 3.97
C ASP A 220 7.91 1.85 4.97
N ALA A 221 6.80 1.44 5.59
CA ALA A 221 6.12 2.20 6.62
C ALA A 221 6.09 1.40 7.93
N THR A 222 6.11 2.10 9.07
CA THR A 222 5.96 1.46 10.37
C THR A 222 4.52 1.54 10.85
N LEU A 223 4.00 0.44 11.42
CA LEU A 223 2.73 0.43 12.13
C LEU A 223 2.98 0.01 13.58
N PRO A 224 2.87 0.92 14.57
CA PRO A 224 3.22 0.61 15.95
C PRO A 224 2.49 -0.62 16.51
N GLU A 225 3.25 -1.50 17.14
CA GLU A 225 2.68 -2.62 17.90
C GLU A 225 1.88 -2.09 19.09
N VAL A 226 0.62 -2.48 19.17
CA VAL A 226 -0.24 -2.17 20.31
C VAL A 226 -0.64 -3.49 20.94
N LYS A 227 -0.03 -3.79 22.10
CA LYS A 227 -0.40 -4.97 22.86
C LYS A 227 -1.76 -4.78 23.52
N LEU A 228 -2.79 -5.33 22.91
CA LEU A 228 -4.11 -5.40 23.52
C LEU A 228 -4.12 -6.49 24.60
N LYS A 229 -4.33 -6.08 25.85
CA LYS A 229 -4.61 -7.01 26.95
C LYS A 229 -6.13 -7.19 27.03
N GLY A 230 -6.66 -8.36 26.63
CA GLY A 230 -8.10 -8.63 26.68
C GLY A 230 -8.48 -10.10 26.60
N SER A 231 -9.27 -10.55 27.59
CA SER A 231 -9.90 -11.88 27.73
C SER A 231 -10.91 -12.18 26.62
N LYS A 232 -11.14 -13.48 26.31
CA LYS A 232 -12.10 -14.04 25.34
C LYS A 232 -13.24 -13.07 24.96
N THR A 233 -13.14 -12.43 23.78
CA THR A 233 -14.33 -11.93 23.09
C THR A 233 -14.94 -13.12 22.38
N THR A 234 -16.07 -13.60 22.90
CA THR A 234 -16.95 -14.53 22.20
C THR A 234 -17.39 -13.83 20.92
N MET A 235 -16.93 -14.32 19.77
CA MET A 235 -17.57 -14.02 18.49
C MET A 235 -19.00 -14.53 18.61
N VAL A 236 -19.97 -13.64 18.83
CA VAL A 236 -21.37 -13.96 18.58
C VAL A 236 -21.51 -13.86 17.07
N SER A 237 -21.48 -15.02 16.41
CA SER A 237 -21.89 -15.17 15.02
C SER A 237 -23.32 -14.66 14.89
N GLY A 238 -23.49 -13.48 14.29
CA GLY A 238 -24.80 -13.02 13.83
C GLY A 238 -25.18 -13.82 12.58
N GLN A 239 -26.13 -14.75 12.74
CA GLN A 239 -26.89 -15.28 11.62
C GLN A 239 -27.73 -14.15 11.02
N SER A 240 -27.70 -13.99 9.71
CA SER A 240 -28.77 -13.42 8.88
C SER A 240 -28.69 -14.05 7.50
#